data_AF-A0A1H7RAS6-F1
#
_entry.id   AF-A0A1H7RAS6-F1
#
_cell.length_a   1.000
_cell.length_b   1.000
_cell.length_c   1.000
_cell.angle_alpha   90.00
_cell.angle_beta   90.00
_cell.angle_gamma   90.00
#
_symmetry.space_group_name_H-M   'P 1'
#
loop_
_entity.id
_entity.type
_entity.pdbx_description
1 polymer ?
#
loop_
_entity_poly.entity_id
_entity_poly.type
_entity_poly.pdbx_seq_one_letter_code
_entity_poly.pdbx_strand_id
1 'polypeptide(L)'
;MVSSAFQKSGFSFVAVNAQKDKSTVFEFRFDVDPKTRLAPMVLVSADELLDGRKKCNPCFLRFAEIRNAQDIKALPWMAQYDLSARLVPAIDNAYATIESVGREHLDPSFGFNYKRQWAGEQNLFGNAFVGISMPGLKESIVRAYRNAGFVPIEGDVPSQAPELLLAFSFPLDPAKDGGVVYKVKIRSQYDADGHCHPCEATEQYNPYQPLPPAGLSGVLSRATLESRFTAARNAAYDNMRTELERHLRPRSGFLVPPKPAPLGSPPPPPTPPVAT
;
A
#
# COMPACT_ATOMS: atom_id res chain seq x y z
N MET A 1 -6.75 -30.38 4.30
CA MET A 1 -7.35 -29.10 4.74
C MET A 1 -6.81 -27.92 3.91
N VAL A 2 -5.49 -27.74 3.82
CA VAL A 2 -4.86 -26.64 3.07
C VAL A 2 -5.26 -26.66 1.59
N SER A 3 -5.06 -27.78 0.88
CA SER A 3 -5.40 -27.89 -0.55
C SER A 3 -6.87 -27.57 -0.85
N SER A 4 -7.79 -28.13 -0.08
CA SER A 4 -9.22 -27.90 -0.25
C SER A 4 -9.64 -26.45 -0.02
N ALA A 5 -8.99 -25.74 0.91
CA ALA A 5 -9.33 -24.36 1.20
C ALA A 5 -8.84 -23.39 0.11
N PHE A 6 -7.63 -23.62 -0.40
CA PHE A 6 -7.10 -22.88 -1.54
C PHE A 6 -7.91 -23.18 -2.82
N GLN A 7 -8.26 -24.44 -3.09
CA GLN A 7 -9.10 -24.79 -4.23
C GLN A 7 -10.47 -24.10 -4.21
N LYS A 8 -11.13 -24.05 -3.05
CA LYS A 8 -12.39 -23.31 -2.88
C LYS A 8 -12.26 -21.81 -3.09
N SER A 9 -11.06 -21.26 -2.99
CA SER A 9 -10.77 -19.83 -3.13
C SER A 9 -10.27 -19.45 -4.52
N GLY A 10 -10.34 -20.36 -5.51
CA GLY A 10 -9.97 -20.07 -6.90
C GLY A 10 -8.52 -20.41 -7.26
N PHE A 11 -7.90 -21.33 -6.51
CA PHE A 11 -6.55 -21.82 -6.81
C PHE A 11 -6.58 -23.24 -7.37
N SER A 12 -5.79 -23.50 -8.41
CA SER A 12 -5.47 -24.85 -8.84
C SER A 12 -4.29 -25.40 -8.03
N PHE A 13 -4.45 -26.60 -7.49
CA PHE A 13 -3.34 -27.33 -6.86
C PHE A 13 -2.33 -27.77 -7.93
N VAL A 14 -1.05 -27.52 -7.68
CA VAL A 14 0.04 -27.85 -8.61
C VAL A 14 0.90 -28.98 -8.06
N ALA A 15 1.45 -28.80 -6.86
CA ALA A 15 2.34 -29.78 -6.25
C ALA A 15 2.32 -29.70 -4.72
N VAL A 16 2.79 -30.76 -4.08
CA VAL A 16 3.11 -30.79 -2.65
C VAL A 16 4.51 -31.38 -2.47
N ASN A 17 5.35 -30.68 -1.72
CA ASN A 17 6.67 -31.14 -1.33
C ASN A 17 6.67 -31.41 0.17
N ALA A 18 6.40 -32.66 0.54
CA ALA A 18 6.46 -33.14 1.92
C ALA A 18 7.88 -33.66 2.18
N GLN A 19 8.58 -33.06 3.15
CA GLN A 19 9.87 -33.54 3.63
C GLN A 19 9.77 -33.98 5.08
N LYS A 20 10.41 -35.11 5.41
CA LYS A 20 10.50 -35.59 6.78
C LYS A 20 11.25 -34.53 7.61
N ASP A 21 10.68 -34.15 8.75
CA ASP A 21 11.23 -33.18 9.70
C ASP A 21 11.32 -31.71 9.20
N LYS A 22 10.59 -31.34 8.14
CA LYS A 22 10.45 -29.96 7.65
C LYS A 22 8.99 -29.62 7.33
N SER A 23 8.73 -28.32 7.13
CA SER A 23 7.44 -27.82 6.65
C SER A 23 7.06 -28.44 5.30
N THR A 24 5.84 -28.95 5.19
CA THR A 24 5.22 -29.34 3.91
C THR A 24 4.93 -28.08 3.11
N VAL A 25 5.43 -28.01 1.88
CA VAL A 25 5.19 -26.86 0.99
C VAL A 25 4.16 -27.26 -0.06
N PHE A 26 3.03 -26.56 -0.10
CA PHE A 26 2.00 -26.69 -1.12
C PHE A 26 2.21 -25.60 -2.18
N GLU A 27 2.20 -25.98 -3.44
CA GLU A 27 2.25 -25.07 -4.58
C GLU A 27 0.88 -24.99 -5.24
N PHE A 28 0.41 -23.77 -5.40
CA PHE A 28 -0.86 -23.45 -6.02
C PHE A 28 -0.67 -22.45 -7.16
N ARG A 29 -1.50 -22.58 -8.19
CA ARG A 29 -1.63 -21.58 -9.25
C ARG A 29 -2.94 -20.83 -9.04
N PHE A 30 -2.90 -19.51 -9.04
CA PHE A 30 -4.11 -18.71 -9.01
C PHE A 30 -4.73 -18.65 -10.41
N ASP A 31 -5.96 -19.12 -10.55
CA ASP A 31 -6.65 -19.16 -11.83
C ASP A 31 -7.29 -17.79 -12.11
N VAL A 32 -6.54 -16.93 -12.80
CA VAL A 32 -7.02 -15.63 -13.28
C VAL A 32 -7.64 -15.82 -14.68
N ASP A 33 -8.51 -14.90 -15.09
CA ASP A 33 -9.07 -14.83 -16.45
C ASP A 33 -7.99 -15.22 -17.50
N PRO A 34 -8.27 -16.19 -18.41
CA PRO A 34 -7.31 -16.69 -19.38
C PRO A 34 -6.69 -15.62 -20.31
N LYS A 35 -7.26 -14.41 -20.36
CA LYS A 35 -6.66 -13.26 -21.05
C LYS A 35 -5.40 -12.71 -20.36
N THR A 36 -5.25 -12.97 -19.07
CA THR A 36 -4.08 -12.55 -18.26
C THR A 36 -2.98 -13.60 -18.45
N ARG A 37 -1.93 -13.27 -19.24
CA ARG A 37 -0.86 -14.23 -19.56
C ARG A 37 -0.03 -14.69 -18.35
N LEU A 38 -0.14 -14.01 -17.20
CA LEU A 38 0.65 -14.29 -16.02
C LEU A 38 -0.24 -14.84 -14.89
N ALA A 39 -0.03 -16.11 -14.54
CA ALA A 39 -0.72 -16.78 -13.45
C ALA A 39 0.15 -16.75 -12.18
N PRO A 40 -0.30 -16.13 -11.08
CA PRO A 40 0.44 -16.13 -9.81
C PRO A 40 0.65 -17.55 -9.28
N MET A 41 1.87 -17.83 -8.86
CA MET A 41 2.25 -19.08 -8.20
C MET A 41 2.41 -18.82 -6.71
N VAL A 42 1.56 -19.43 -5.89
CA VAL A 42 1.52 -19.25 -4.44
C VAL A 42 2.08 -20.49 -3.74
N LEU A 43 3.13 -20.30 -2.95
CA LEU A 43 3.74 -21.33 -2.12
C LEU A 43 3.26 -21.17 -0.69
N VAL A 44 2.63 -22.20 -0.14
CA VAL A 44 2.08 -22.21 1.22
C VAL A 44 2.83 -23.26 2.02
N SER A 45 3.58 -22.84 3.02
CA SER A 45 4.28 -23.75 3.91
C SER A 45 3.41 -24.10 5.12
N ALA A 46 3.29 -25.37 5.46
CA ALA A 46 2.57 -25.86 6.63
C ALA A 46 3.41 -26.86 7.42
N ASP A 47 3.54 -26.67 8.72
CA ASP A 47 4.02 -27.68 9.65
C ASP A 47 2.79 -28.48 10.11
N GLU A 48 2.49 -29.60 9.45
CA GLU A 48 1.41 -30.51 9.88
C GLU A 48 2.02 -31.59 10.80
N LEU A 49 1.94 -31.40 12.12
CA LEU A 49 2.18 -32.47 13.11
C LEU A 49 0.83 -33.04 13.56
N LEU A 50 0.31 -34.01 12.81
CA LEU A 50 -0.84 -34.79 13.24
C LEU A 50 -0.39 -35.82 14.29
N ASP A 51 -1.01 -35.78 15.46
CA ASP A 51 -0.83 -36.81 16.47
C ASP A 51 -1.44 -38.15 16.02
N GLY A 52 -1.17 -39.23 16.77
CA GLY A 52 -1.70 -40.57 16.49
C GLY A 52 -3.24 -40.68 16.50
N ARG A 53 -3.96 -39.61 16.88
CA ARG A 53 -5.43 -39.50 16.84
C ARG A 53 -5.92 -38.58 15.71
N LYS A 54 -5.04 -38.19 14.78
CA LYS A 54 -5.31 -37.22 13.70
C LYS A 54 -5.68 -35.82 14.20
N LYS A 55 -5.36 -35.47 15.45
CA LYS A 55 -5.46 -34.11 15.97
C LYS A 55 -4.14 -33.40 15.76
N CYS A 56 -4.17 -32.14 15.36
CA CYS A 56 -2.93 -31.44 15.08
C CYS A 56 -2.34 -30.78 16.34
N ASN A 57 -1.06 -31.03 16.63
CA ASN A 57 -0.37 -30.47 17.79
C ASN A 57 1.15 -30.28 17.54
N PRO A 58 1.64 -29.04 17.34
CA PRO A 58 0.98 -27.84 16.82
C PRO A 58 0.98 -27.79 15.28
N CYS A 59 -0.14 -27.36 14.68
CA CYS A 59 -0.21 -27.05 13.25
C CYS A 59 0.21 -25.60 13.00
N PHE A 60 1.32 -25.37 12.31
CA PHE A 60 1.70 -24.01 11.89
C PHE A 60 1.51 -23.84 10.40
N LEU A 61 0.56 -22.99 10.00
CA LEU A 61 0.49 -22.52 8.62
C LEU A 61 1.35 -21.27 8.50
N ARG A 62 2.48 -21.40 7.81
CA ARG A 62 3.43 -20.32 7.56
C ARG A 62 2.93 -19.42 6.43
N PHE A 63 3.69 -18.35 6.19
CA PHE A 63 3.38 -17.34 5.18
C PHE A 63 3.27 -17.94 3.78
N ALA A 64 2.30 -17.42 3.01
CA ALA A 64 2.15 -17.68 1.59
C ALA A 64 3.07 -16.76 0.78
N GLU A 65 4.00 -17.33 0.03
CA GLU A 65 4.90 -16.59 -0.85
C GLU A 65 4.36 -16.59 -2.28
N ILE A 66 4.40 -15.43 -2.96
CA ILE A 66 4.13 -15.35 -4.40
C ILE A 66 5.45 -15.51 -5.15
N ARG A 67 5.70 -16.73 -5.65
CA ARG A 67 6.98 -17.13 -6.27
C ARG A 67 7.39 -16.25 -7.44
N ASN A 68 6.43 -15.79 -8.24
CA ASN A 68 6.63 -14.93 -9.41
C ASN A 68 6.29 -13.45 -9.15
N ALA A 69 6.46 -12.97 -7.91
CA ALA A 69 6.18 -11.58 -7.54
C ALA A 69 6.95 -10.55 -8.37
N GLN A 70 8.17 -10.85 -8.82
CA GLN A 70 8.97 -9.93 -9.66
C GLN A 70 8.35 -9.76 -11.05
N ASP A 71 7.85 -10.84 -11.66
CA ASP A 71 7.20 -10.77 -12.96
C ASP A 71 5.89 -9.98 -12.87
N ILE A 72 5.18 -10.12 -11.75
CA ILE A 72 4.01 -9.29 -11.44
C ILE A 72 4.42 -7.81 -11.37
N LYS A 73 5.50 -7.48 -10.64
CA LYS A 73 6.00 -6.09 -10.53
C LYS A 73 6.42 -5.47 -11.86
N ALA A 74 6.76 -6.27 -12.86
CA ALA A 74 7.11 -5.80 -14.20
C ALA A 74 5.89 -5.49 -15.08
N LEU A 75 4.68 -5.90 -14.69
CA LEU A 75 3.47 -5.62 -15.46
C LEU A 75 3.13 -4.12 -15.43
N PRO A 76 2.36 -3.60 -16.41
CA PRO A 76 1.71 -2.32 -16.26
C PRO A 76 0.92 -2.29 -14.95
N TRP A 77 0.97 -1.18 -14.23
CA TRP A 77 0.43 -1.11 -12.88
C TRP A 77 -1.06 -1.51 -12.79
N MET A 78 -1.87 -1.27 -13.83
CA MET A 78 -3.25 -1.76 -13.90
C MET A 78 -3.36 -3.29 -13.91
N ALA A 79 -2.49 -3.96 -14.65
CA ALA A 79 -2.46 -5.42 -14.64
C ALA A 79 -1.98 -5.95 -13.28
N GLN A 80 -1.05 -5.24 -12.61
CA GLN A 80 -0.70 -5.53 -11.22
C GLN A 80 -1.90 -5.37 -10.29
N TYR A 81 -2.66 -4.29 -10.48
CA TYR A 81 -3.85 -3.94 -9.72
C TYR A 81 -4.95 -5.00 -9.87
N ASP A 82 -5.37 -5.30 -11.10
CA ASP A 82 -6.44 -6.26 -11.39
C ASP A 82 -6.10 -7.66 -10.90
N LEU A 83 -4.81 -8.00 -10.94
CA LEU A 83 -4.31 -9.27 -10.45
C LEU A 83 -4.34 -9.32 -8.91
N SER A 84 -3.76 -8.31 -8.27
CA SER A 84 -3.73 -8.20 -6.79
C SER A 84 -5.13 -8.13 -6.20
N ALA A 85 -6.06 -7.50 -6.93
CA ALA A 85 -7.45 -7.35 -6.57
C ALA A 85 -8.19 -8.67 -6.32
N ARG A 86 -7.81 -9.67 -7.12
CA ARG A 86 -8.40 -11.01 -7.09
C ARG A 86 -7.57 -11.92 -6.21
N LEU A 87 -6.25 -11.84 -6.32
CA LEU A 87 -5.31 -12.73 -5.65
C LEU A 87 -5.34 -12.56 -4.12
N VAL A 88 -5.24 -11.33 -3.62
CA VAL A 88 -5.11 -11.08 -2.17
C VAL A 88 -6.36 -11.53 -1.40
N PRO A 89 -7.59 -11.14 -1.79
CA PRO A 89 -8.79 -11.62 -1.12
C PRO A 89 -8.97 -13.15 -1.22
N ALA A 90 -8.53 -13.77 -2.32
CA ALA A 90 -8.57 -15.21 -2.49
C ALA A 90 -7.65 -15.92 -1.48
N ILE A 91 -6.43 -15.40 -1.24
CA ILE A 91 -5.53 -15.90 -0.21
C ILE A 91 -6.19 -15.77 1.17
N ASP A 92 -6.73 -14.60 1.51
CA ASP A 92 -7.40 -14.36 2.81
C ASP A 92 -8.58 -15.29 3.06
N ASN A 93 -9.41 -15.54 2.05
CA ASN A 93 -10.53 -16.46 2.14
C ASN A 93 -10.08 -17.91 2.34
N ALA A 94 -8.99 -18.33 1.67
CA ALA A 94 -8.43 -19.66 1.86
C ALA A 94 -7.97 -19.85 3.31
N TYR A 95 -7.24 -18.88 3.85
CA TYR A 95 -6.79 -18.92 5.22
C TYR A 95 -7.94 -18.86 6.25
N ALA A 96 -8.94 -18.01 6.05
CA ALA A 96 -10.13 -17.96 6.90
C ALA A 96 -10.88 -19.31 6.91
N THR A 97 -10.93 -19.98 5.76
CA THR A 97 -11.52 -21.32 5.63
C THR A 97 -10.70 -22.36 6.40
N ILE A 98 -9.36 -22.30 6.32
CA ILE A 98 -8.47 -23.19 7.09
C ILE A 98 -8.68 -22.99 8.59
N GLU A 99 -8.74 -21.74 9.05
CA GLU A 99 -8.98 -21.43 10.46
C GLU A 99 -10.32 -22.00 10.94
N SER A 100 -11.40 -21.77 10.17
CA SER A 100 -12.74 -22.22 10.51
C SER A 100 -12.84 -23.75 10.58
N VAL A 101 -12.40 -24.46 9.55
CA VAL A 101 -12.45 -25.94 9.47
C VAL A 101 -11.46 -26.59 10.44
N GLY A 102 -10.30 -25.97 10.62
CA GLY A 102 -9.25 -26.51 11.46
C GLY A 102 -9.60 -26.49 12.95
N ARG A 103 -10.47 -25.58 13.41
CA ARG A 103 -10.92 -25.51 14.82
C ARG A 103 -11.57 -26.83 15.28
N GLU A 104 -12.18 -27.59 14.38
CA GLU A 104 -12.75 -28.90 14.68
C GLU A 104 -11.68 -29.99 14.94
N HIS A 105 -10.44 -29.74 14.52
CA HIS A 105 -9.32 -30.70 14.50
C HIS A 105 -8.16 -30.30 15.44
N LEU A 106 -8.31 -29.18 16.16
CA LEU A 106 -7.35 -28.67 17.14
C LEU A 106 -7.69 -29.13 18.56
N ASP A 107 -6.65 -29.26 19.39
CA ASP A 107 -6.85 -29.34 20.83
C ASP A 107 -7.31 -27.95 21.35
N PRO A 108 -8.33 -27.87 22.22
CA PRO A 108 -8.85 -26.60 22.74
C PRO A 108 -7.81 -25.70 23.43
N SER A 109 -6.71 -26.28 23.91
CA SER A 109 -5.59 -25.56 24.54
C SER A 109 -4.64 -24.90 23.53
N PHE A 110 -4.75 -25.22 22.23
CA PHE A 110 -3.92 -24.68 21.16
C PHE A 110 -4.77 -23.87 20.16
N GLY A 111 -4.27 -22.69 19.80
CA GLY A 111 -4.86 -21.87 18.74
C GLY A 111 -4.09 -22.00 17.43
N PHE A 112 -4.75 -21.68 16.31
CA PHE A 112 -4.00 -21.37 15.09
C PHE A 112 -3.20 -20.10 15.32
N ASN A 113 -1.87 -20.19 15.28
CA ASN A 113 -1.01 -19.02 15.18
C ASN A 113 -0.91 -18.56 13.71
N TYR A 114 -2.05 -18.25 13.11
CA TYR A 114 -2.15 -17.65 11.80
C TYR A 114 -2.60 -16.20 11.94
N LYS A 115 -1.88 -15.28 11.31
CA LYS A 115 -2.33 -13.90 11.13
C LYS A 115 -2.71 -13.71 9.67
N ARG A 116 -3.89 -13.16 9.41
CA ARG A 116 -4.22 -12.54 8.13
C ARG A 116 -3.18 -11.47 7.86
N GLN A 117 -2.20 -11.81 7.04
CA GLN A 117 -1.12 -10.89 6.67
C GLN A 117 -1.60 -9.97 5.55
N TRP A 118 -2.43 -10.51 4.69
CA TRP A 118 -3.15 -9.74 3.70
C TRP A 118 -4.46 -9.32 4.36
N ALA A 119 -4.77 -8.04 4.32
CA ALA A 119 -5.93 -7.47 4.98
C ALA A 119 -6.74 -6.79 3.89
N GLY A 120 -7.35 -7.60 3.03
CA GLY A 120 -7.95 -7.08 1.79
C GLY A 120 -6.92 -6.40 0.87
N GLU A 121 -7.40 -5.73 -0.16
CA GLU A 121 -6.58 -4.95 -1.08
C GLU A 121 -5.90 -3.80 -0.32
N GLN A 122 -4.65 -3.99 0.08
CA GLN A 122 -3.82 -2.91 0.56
C GLN A 122 -3.46 -1.99 -0.60
N ASN A 123 -3.44 -0.70 -0.31
CA ASN A 123 -2.97 0.35 -1.20
C ASN A 123 -1.45 0.16 -1.46
N LEU A 124 -1.10 -0.65 -2.45
CA LEU A 124 0.29 -0.97 -2.80
C LEU A 124 1.10 0.27 -3.22
N PHE A 125 0.40 1.33 -3.65
CA PHE A 125 0.98 2.54 -4.22
C PHE A 125 0.37 3.83 -3.63
N GLY A 126 -0.16 3.82 -2.41
CA GLY A 126 -0.78 5.00 -1.76
C GLY A 126 -2.30 5.08 -1.95
N ASN A 127 -2.91 6.25 -1.72
CA ASN A 127 -4.37 6.37 -1.70
C ASN A 127 -4.95 6.26 -3.13
N ALA A 128 -5.69 5.19 -3.40
CA ALA A 128 -6.31 4.92 -4.70
C ALA A 128 -7.79 5.32 -4.72
N PHE A 129 -8.16 6.18 -5.66
CA PHE A 129 -9.50 6.74 -5.81
C PHE A 129 -10.19 6.27 -7.10
N VAL A 130 -11.49 6.03 -7.01
CA VAL A 130 -12.35 5.58 -8.11
C VAL A 130 -13.61 6.45 -8.22
N GLY A 131 -14.15 6.60 -9.43
CA GLY A 131 -15.43 7.27 -9.66
C GLY A 131 -15.41 8.78 -9.37
N ILE A 132 -14.23 9.39 -9.27
CA ILE A 132 -14.03 10.84 -9.17
C ILE A 132 -13.32 11.33 -10.42
N SER A 133 -13.70 12.49 -10.97
CA SER A 133 -12.98 13.08 -12.10
C SER A 133 -11.63 13.65 -11.65
N MET A 134 -10.63 13.72 -12.53
CA MET A 134 -9.33 14.32 -12.18
C MET A 134 -9.43 15.77 -11.71
N PRO A 135 -10.23 16.65 -12.34
CA PRO A 135 -10.44 18.00 -11.80
C PRO A 135 -10.99 17.99 -10.37
N GLY A 136 -11.96 17.12 -10.07
CA GLY A 136 -12.54 16.99 -8.73
C GLY A 136 -11.53 16.44 -7.71
N LEU A 137 -10.72 15.46 -8.11
CA LEU A 137 -9.66 14.91 -7.27
C LEU A 137 -8.59 15.96 -6.97
N LYS A 138 -8.11 16.68 -7.99
CA LYS A 138 -7.16 17.79 -7.85
C LYS A 138 -7.70 18.85 -6.91
N GLU A 139 -8.94 19.29 -7.11
CA GLU A 139 -9.56 20.33 -6.30
C GLU A 139 -9.63 19.92 -4.83
N SER A 140 -10.09 18.69 -4.56
CA SER A 140 -10.19 18.17 -3.19
C SER A 140 -8.83 18.07 -2.50
N ILE A 141 -7.80 17.58 -3.20
CA ILE A 141 -6.43 17.54 -2.66
C ILE A 141 -5.92 18.95 -2.39
N VAL A 142 -6.06 19.88 -3.35
CA VAL A 142 -5.62 21.27 -3.18
C VAL A 142 -6.33 21.93 -2.00
N ARG A 143 -7.63 21.72 -1.86
CA ARG A 143 -8.44 22.25 -0.76
C ARG A 143 -7.98 21.70 0.59
N ALA A 144 -7.76 20.39 0.68
CA ALA A 144 -7.29 19.76 1.91
C ALA A 144 -5.95 20.31 2.41
N TYR A 145 -4.99 20.51 1.50
CA TYR A 145 -3.69 21.13 1.81
C TYR A 145 -3.84 22.62 2.15
N ARG A 146 -4.68 23.35 1.41
CA ARG A 146 -4.96 24.78 1.70
C ARG A 146 -5.54 24.97 3.11
N ASN A 147 -6.52 24.15 3.49
CA ASN A 147 -7.13 24.17 4.82
C ASN A 147 -6.13 23.83 5.94
N ALA A 148 -5.06 23.12 5.62
CA ALA A 148 -3.98 22.81 6.54
C ALA A 148 -2.86 23.88 6.58
N GLY A 149 -3.02 25.01 5.87
CA GLY A 149 -2.08 26.12 5.87
C GLY A 149 -0.97 26.04 4.82
N PHE A 150 -1.10 25.15 3.83
CA PHE A 150 -0.22 25.14 2.67
C PHE A 150 -0.73 26.10 1.59
N VAL A 151 0.20 26.71 0.85
CA VAL A 151 -0.10 27.56 -0.30
C VAL A 151 0.14 26.75 -1.57
N PRO A 152 -0.87 26.53 -2.44
CA PRO A 152 -0.67 25.82 -3.70
C PRO A 152 0.28 26.60 -4.61
N ILE A 153 1.23 25.90 -5.23
CA ILE A 153 2.11 26.45 -6.26
C ILE A 153 1.45 26.10 -7.58
N GLU A 154 0.88 27.10 -8.25
CA GLU A 154 0.23 26.90 -9.54
C GLU A 154 1.26 26.47 -10.59
N GLY A 155 0.92 25.43 -11.33
CA GLY A 155 1.67 24.95 -12.48
C GLY A 155 0.69 24.53 -13.56
N ASP A 156 1.01 24.87 -14.80
CA ASP A 156 0.27 24.40 -15.96
C ASP A 156 0.52 22.91 -16.12
N VAL A 157 -0.47 22.10 -15.76
CA VAL A 157 -0.46 20.66 -16.02
C VAL A 157 -1.67 20.32 -16.88
N PRO A 158 -1.48 19.66 -18.04
CA PRO A 158 -2.58 19.23 -18.89
C PRO A 158 -3.58 18.39 -18.11
N SER A 159 -4.88 18.64 -18.31
CA SER A 159 -5.98 17.97 -17.60
C SER A 159 -6.04 16.45 -17.80
N GLN A 160 -5.31 15.91 -18.79
CA GLN A 160 -5.26 14.48 -19.12
C GLN A 160 -3.87 13.86 -18.96
N ALA A 161 -2.94 14.54 -18.29
CA ALA A 161 -1.62 13.95 -18.08
C ALA A 161 -1.74 12.63 -17.28
N PRO A 162 -1.05 11.56 -17.69
CA PRO A 162 -1.04 10.29 -16.97
C PRO A 162 -0.37 10.42 -15.59
N GLU A 163 0.45 11.45 -15.40
CA GLU A 163 1.00 11.85 -14.13
C GLU A 163 0.79 13.35 -13.92
N LEU A 164 0.32 13.71 -12.73
CA LEU A 164 0.09 15.08 -12.29
C LEU A 164 0.87 15.31 -10.99
N LEU A 165 1.65 16.38 -10.94
CA LEU A 165 2.41 16.75 -9.75
C LEU A 165 1.82 18.02 -9.15
N LEU A 166 1.21 17.88 -7.97
CA LEU A 166 0.71 19.02 -7.20
C LEU A 166 1.80 19.48 -6.26
N ALA A 167 2.18 20.75 -6.36
CA ALA A 167 3.19 21.35 -5.50
C ALA A 167 2.56 22.36 -4.55
N PHE A 168 3.08 22.40 -3.33
CA PHE A 168 2.60 23.23 -2.24
C PHE A 168 3.80 23.86 -1.52
N SER A 169 3.67 25.10 -1.10
CA SER A 169 4.60 25.79 -0.22
C SER A 169 4.03 25.81 1.19
N PHE A 170 4.79 25.33 2.17
CA PHE A 170 4.49 25.55 3.58
C PHE A 170 5.32 26.73 4.11
N PRO A 171 4.69 27.83 4.56
CA PRO A 171 5.39 29.06 4.88
C PRO A 171 6.31 28.89 6.10
N LEU A 172 7.57 29.28 5.93
CA LEU A 172 8.54 29.38 7.04
C LEU A 172 8.17 30.56 7.95
N ASP A 173 7.86 31.69 7.31
CA ASP A 173 7.36 32.92 7.91
C ASP A 173 5.97 33.19 7.34
N PRO A 174 4.91 33.28 8.16
CA PRO A 174 3.56 33.60 7.67
C PRO A 174 3.46 34.96 6.95
N ALA A 175 4.42 35.86 7.17
CA ALA A 175 4.42 37.20 6.58
C ALA A 175 5.26 37.33 5.30
N LYS A 176 5.93 36.25 4.84
CA LYS A 176 6.79 36.28 3.65
C LYS A 176 6.43 35.17 2.67
N ASP A 177 6.63 35.46 1.39
CA ASP A 177 6.48 34.47 0.34
C ASP A 177 7.60 33.42 0.38
N GLY A 178 7.24 32.20 -0.01
CA GLY A 178 8.15 31.05 -0.08
C GLY A 178 8.18 30.19 1.17
N GLY A 179 8.78 29.01 1.04
CA GLY A 179 8.87 28.08 2.14
C GLY A 179 9.25 26.67 1.75
N VAL A 180 8.87 25.72 2.60
CA VAL A 180 9.10 24.29 2.42
C VAL A 180 8.26 23.80 1.24
N VAL A 181 8.91 23.21 0.23
CA VAL A 181 8.19 22.65 -0.91
C VAL A 181 7.75 21.23 -0.59
N TYR A 182 6.46 20.99 -0.70
CA TYR A 182 5.84 19.70 -0.53
C TYR A 182 5.09 19.31 -1.80
N LYS A 183 5.16 18.04 -2.19
CA LYS A 183 4.55 17.59 -3.44
C LYS A 183 3.72 16.34 -3.25
N VAL A 184 2.59 16.29 -3.95
CA VAL A 184 1.74 15.11 -4.08
C VAL A 184 1.75 14.72 -5.55
N LYS A 185 2.19 13.50 -5.84
CA LYS A 185 2.15 12.92 -7.17
C LYS A 185 0.88 12.11 -7.34
N ILE A 186 0.11 12.43 -8.37
CA ILE A 186 -1.08 11.71 -8.79
C ILE A 186 -0.74 10.95 -10.06
N ARG A 187 -0.99 9.64 -10.07
CA ARG A 187 -0.96 8.82 -11.28
C ARG A 187 -2.38 8.50 -11.68
N SER A 188 -2.69 8.67 -12.95
CA SER A 188 -4.06 8.76 -13.42
C SER A 188 -4.31 7.76 -14.55
N GLN A 189 -5.41 7.03 -14.46
CA GLN A 189 -6.04 6.35 -15.58
C GLN A 189 -7.48 6.81 -15.65
N TYR A 190 -7.96 7.02 -16.87
CA TYR A 190 -9.30 7.51 -17.13
C TYR A 190 -10.13 6.37 -17.72
N ASP A 191 -11.36 6.21 -17.24
CA ASP A 191 -12.36 5.46 -18.00
C ASP A 191 -12.83 6.25 -19.24
N ALA A 192 -13.70 5.65 -20.04
CA ALA A 192 -14.23 6.26 -21.25
C ALA A 192 -14.95 7.60 -21.00
N ASP A 193 -15.44 7.80 -19.78
CA ASP A 193 -16.16 9.00 -19.34
C ASP A 193 -15.25 10.02 -18.63
N GLY A 194 -13.93 9.76 -18.57
CA GLY A 194 -12.95 10.65 -17.96
C GLY A 194 -12.87 10.60 -16.43
N HIS A 195 -13.44 9.58 -15.79
CA HIS A 195 -13.32 9.36 -14.34
C HIS A 195 -12.09 8.53 -14.01
N CYS A 196 -11.57 8.74 -12.80
CA CYS A 196 -10.48 7.96 -12.25
C CYS A 196 -10.83 6.48 -12.17
N HIS A 197 -10.02 5.65 -12.83
CA HIS A 197 -10.17 4.20 -12.82
C HIS A 197 -8.83 3.43 -12.78
N PRO A 198 -8.11 3.41 -11.65
CA PRO A 198 -8.13 4.36 -10.53
C PRO A 198 -7.14 5.52 -10.74
N CYS A 199 -7.20 6.52 -9.85
CA CYS A 199 -6.15 7.52 -9.70
C CYS A 199 -5.48 7.36 -8.33
N GLU A 200 -4.15 7.33 -8.29
CA GLU A 200 -3.37 7.08 -7.08
C GLU A 200 -2.63 8.34 -6.64
N ALA A 201 -2.83 8.76 -5.39
CA ALA A 201 -2.09 9.87 -4.79
C ALA A 201 -0.98 9.36 -3.86
N THR A 202 0.23 9.83 -4.12
CA THR A 202 1.45 9.51 -3.36
C THR A 202 2.16 10.77 -2.91
N GLU A 203 2.76 10.71 -1.73
CA GLU A 203 3.65 11.76 -1.25
C GLU A 203 4.97 11.73 -2.01
N GLN A 204 5.41 12.88 -2.53
CA GLN A 204 6.72 13.06 -3.15
C GLN A 204 7.47 14.21 -2.48
N TYR A 205 7.71 14.06 -1.18
CA TYR A 205 8.34 15.07 -0.35
C TYR A 205 9.85 14.81 -0.17
N ASN A 206 10.65 15.88 -0.25
CA ASN A 206 12.09 15.84 0.02
C ASN A 206 12.39 16.48 1.40
N PRO A 207 12.65 15.68 2.45
CA PRO A 207 12.97 16.22 3.76
C PRO A 207 14.35 16.90 3.84
N TYR A 208 15.23 16.66 2.87
CA TYR A 208 16.62 17.13 2.85
C TYR A 208 16.79 18.47 2.12
N GLN A 209 15.70 19.16 1.82
CA GLN A 209 15.76 20.48 1.18
C GLN A 209 16.53 21.49 2.06
N PRO A 210 17.31 22.39 1.44
CA PRO A 210 18.02 23.41 2.18
C PRO A 210 17.03 24.39 2.82
N LEU A 211 17.21 24.66 4.11
CA LEU A 211 16.42 25.65 4.84
C LEU A 211 17.26 26.89 5.14
N PRO A 212 16.66 28.10 5.15
CA PRO A 212 17.33 29.29 5.61
C PRO A 212 17.94 29.11 7.01
N PRO A 213 19.03 29.85 7.34
CA PRO A 213 19.60 29.85 8.68
C PRO A 213 18.55 30.20 9.74
N ALA A 214 18.62 29.55 10.90
CA ALA A 214 17.76 29.89 12.03
C ALA A 214 18.00 31.36 12.45
N GLY A 215 16.92 32.11 12.69
CA GLY A 215 16.98 33.51 13.13
C GLY A 215 16.78 34.58 12.03
N LEU A 216 16.92 34.25 10.74
CA LEU A 216 16.69 35.20 9.62
C LEU A 216 15.28 35.11 9.00
N SER A 217 14.53 34.06 9.35
CA SER A 217 13.29 33.65 8.67
C SER A 217 12.03 33.73 9.55
N GLY A 218 12.03 34.51 10.64
CA GLY A 218 10.88 34.57 11.57
C GLY A 218 10.63 33.27 12.35
N VAL A 219 11.41 32.23 12.09
CA VAL A 219 11.35 30.92 12.76
C VAL A 219 12.15 30.99 14.07
N LEU A 220 11.45 30.93 15.21
CA LEU A 220 12.05 30.91 16.56
C LEU A 220 13.02 29.74 16.77
N SER A 221 12.73 28.56 16.19
CA SER A 221 13.64 27.40 16.18
C SER A 221 13.28 26.38 15.09
N ARG A 222 14.25 25.57 14.63
CA ARG A 222 14.01 24.46 13.67
C ARG A 222 13.03 23.41 14.21
N ALA A 223 13.06 23.15 15.52
CA ALA A 223 12.14 22.22 16.16
C ALA A 223 10.68 22.70 16.07
N THR A 224 10.45 24.00 16.24
CA THR A 224 9.13 24.61 16.11
C THR A 224 8.61 24.53 14.67
N LEU A 225 9.48 24.75 13.68
CA LEU A 225 9.11 24.61 12.26
C LEU A 225 8.71 23.18 11.92
N GLU A 226 9.53 22.19 12.30
CA GLU A 226 9.25 20.77 12.06
C GLU A 226 7.94 20.32 12.72
N SER A 227 7.67 20.77 13.94
CA SER A 227 6.42 20.48 14.64
C SER A 227 5.21 21.07 13.91
N ARG A 228 5.26 22.35 13.52
CA ARG A 228 4.19 23.01 12.76
C ARG A 228 3.95 22.33 11.41
N PHE A 229 5.01 22.00 10.70
CA PHE A 229 4.93 21.31 9.42
C PHE A 229 4.32 19.91 9.56
N THR A 230 4.76 19.13 10.56
CA THR A 230 4.19 17.80 10.82
C THR A 230 2.71 17.88 11.16
N ALA A 231 2.31 18.84 12.01
CA ALA A 231 0.91 19.07 12.36
C ALA A 231 0.08 19.45 11.12
N ALA A 232 0.58 20.35 10.28
CA ALA A 232 -0.07 20.73 9.03
C ALA A 232 -0.19 19.55 8.06
N ARG A 233 0.87 18.75 7.87
CA ARG A 233 0.83 17.53 7.05
C ARG A 233 -0.25 16.57 7.53
N ASN A 234 -0.31 16.30 8.84
CA ASN A 234 -1.32 15.42 9.41
C ASN A 234 -2.74 15.97 9.19
N ALA A 235 -2.95 17.26 9.43
CA ALA A 235 -4.24 17.92 9.17
C ALA A 235 -4.63 17.86 7.68
N ALA A 236 -3.66 17.99 6.76
CA ALA A 236 -3.92 17.85 5.33
C ALA A 236 -4.41 16.45 4.97
N TYR A 237 -3.78 15.40 5.53
CA TYR A 237 -4.22 14.01 5.32
C TYR A 237 -5.59 13.72 5.97
N ASP A 238 -5.88 14.29 7.14
CA ASP A 238 -7.20 14.16 7.77
C ASP A 238 -8.30 14.85 6.96
N ASN A 239 -8.02 16.04 6.43
CA ASN A 239 -8.92 16.74 5.51
C ASN A 239 -9.12 15.93 4.23
N MET A 240 -8.03 15.42 3.62
CA MET A 240 -8.11 14.56 2.43
C MET A 240 -8.94 13.32 2.68
N ARG A 241 -8.74 12.64 3.81
CA ARG A 241 -9.55 11.47 4.20
C ARG A 241 -11.02 11.84 4.25
N THR A 242 -11.36 12.90 4.99
CA THR A 242 -12.75 13.34 5.16
C THR A 242 -13.43 13.64 3.82
N GLU A 243 -12.72 14.26 2.87
CA GLU A 243 -13.28 14.63 1.56
C GLU A 243 -13.34 13.45 0.57
N LEU A 244 -12.36 12.55 0.61
CA LEU A 244 -12.13 11.57 -0.46
C LEU A 244 -12.37 10.11 -0.05
N GLU A 245 -12.64 9.82 1.23
CA GLU A 245 -12.84 8.44 1.72
C GLU A 245 -13.97 7.71 0.99
N ARG A 246 -15.06 8.41 0.64
CA ARG A 246 -16.15 7.84 -0.17
C ARG A 246 -15.75 7.45 -1.59
N HIS A 247 -14.68 8.03 -2.10
CA HIS A 247 -14.11 7.76 -3.43
C HIS A 247 -12.93 6.80 -3.33
N LEU A 248 -12.54 6.36 -2.13
CA LEU A 248 -11.54 5.30 -2.02
C LEU A 248 -12.06 4.06 -2.72
N ARG A 249 -11.12 3.37 -3.36
CA ARG A 249 -11.35 2.04 -3.87
C ARG A 249 -12.07 1.18 -2.81
N PRO A 250 -13.14 0.45 -3.18
CA PRO A 250 -13.82 -0.45 -2.26
C PRO A 250 -12.84 -1.36 -1.54
N ARG A 251 -13.04 -1.55 -0.22
CA ARG A 251 -12.20 -2.42 0.63
C ARG A 251 -10.73 -1.96 0.79
N SER A 252 -10.39 -0.75 0.36
CA SER A 252 -9.14 -0.09 0.73
C SER A 252 -9.35 0.87 1.90
N GLY A 253 -8.29 1.12 2.67
CA GLY A 253 -8.28 2.12 3.75
C GLY A 253 -7.46 3.34 3.34
N PHE A 254 -7.81 4.50 3.88
CA PHE A 254 -6.99 5.70 3.71
C PHE A 254 -5.63 5.49 4.40
N LEU A 255 -4.55 5.65 3.65
CA LEU A 255 -3.19 5.49 4.12
C LEU A 255 -2.54 6.87 4.31
N VAL A 256 -2.11 7.14 5.53
CA VAL A 256 -1.21 8.28 5.83
C VAL A 256 0.22 7.78 5.66
N PRO A 257 1.04 8.38 4.78
CA PRO A 257 2.42 7.94 4.60
C PRO A 257 3.23 8.07 5.90
N PRO A 258 4.23 7.18 6.11
CA PRO A 258 5.05 7.21 7.30
C PRO A 258 5.72 8.58 7.49
N LYS A 259 6.05 8.92 8.74
CA LYS A 259 6.72 10.18 9.03
C LYS A 259 8.10 10.21 8.34
N PRO A 260 8.39 11.21 7.49
CA PRO A 260 9.69 11.36 6.83
C PRO A 260 10.76 11.83 7.84
N ALA A 261 12.01 11.88 7.39
CA ALA A 261 13.08 12.52 8.17
C ALA A 261 12.73 13.99 8.50
N PRO A 262 13.23 14.54 9.61
CA PRO A 262 12.98 15.93 9.98
C PRO A 262 13.35 16.91 8.87
N LEU A 263 12.60 18.01 8.77
CA LEU A 263 12.87 19.09 7.84
C LEU A 263 14.31 19.61 7.91
N GLY A 264 14.97 19.68 6.74
CA GLY A 264 16.34 20.18 6.63
C GLY A 264 17.39 19.21 7.18
N SER A 265 17.05 17.92 7.29
CA SER A 265 18.02 16.87 7.61
C SER A 265 19.14 16.85 6.56
N PRO A 266 20.37 16.48 6.94
CA PRO A 266 21.42 16.24 5.96
C PRO A 266 20.99 15.06 5.05
N PRO A 267 21.29 15.12 3.74
CA PRO A 267 21.06 14.00 2.84
C PRO A 267 21.77 12.74 3.36
N PRO A 268 21.17 11.55 3.21
CA PRO A 268 21.86 10.31 3.53
C PRO A 268 23.13 10.20 2.67
N PRO A 269 24.22 9.62 3.20
CA PRO A 269 25.43 9.40 2.42
C PRO A 269 25.10 8.53 1.19
N PRO A 270 25.76 8.77 0.04
CA PRO A 270 25.53 7.98 -1.15
C PRO A 270 25.79 6.51 -0.84
N THR A 271 24.83 5.65 -1.19
CA THR A 271 25.01 4.20 -1.06
C THR A 271 26.20 3.80 -1.95
N PRO A 272 27.23 3.12 -1.41
CA PRO A 272 28.31 2.65 -2.25
C PRO A 272 27.73 1.73 -3.33
N PRO A 273 28.25 1.78 -4.57
CA PRO A 273 27.78 0.90 -5.63
C PRO A 273 27.91 -0.54 -5.15
N VAL A 274 26.81 -1.29 -5.25
CA VAL A 274 26.84 -2.73 -5.02
C VAL A 274 27.76 -3.31 -6.08
N ALA A 275 28.96 -3.75 -5.68
CA ALA A 275 29.84 -4.50 -6.56
C ALA A 275 29.14 -5.83 -6.86
N THR A 276 28.60 -5.94 -8.07
CA THR A 276 28.15 -7.20 -8.67
C THR A 276 29.32 -7.95 -9.27
#